data_AF-A5BUJ0-F1
#
_entry.id   AF-A5BUJ0-F1
#
_cell.length_a   1.000
_cell.length_b   1.000
_cell.length_c   1.000
_cell.angle_alpha   90.00
_cell.angle_beta   90.00
_cell.angle_gamma   90.00
#
_symmetry.space_group_name_H-M   'P 1'
#
loop_
_entity.id
_entity.type
_entity.pdbx_description
1 polymer ?
#
loop_
_entity_poly.entity_id
_entity_poly.type
_entity_poly.pdbx_seq_one_letter_code
_entity_poly.pdbx_strand_id
1 'polypeptide(L)'
;MALISRSWEKEWLAAWKNFGSLQGVLPPWNLPEKLKLHVPLAHSKKEGAEDLRDFRPISLVGNVYKLLAKVLTNKLKSVMGEVISDSQQAFVQGRQILDVVLIANETLDSRLKDNKSGFLLKMDIEKAFDHVNWDFLMEVMPKMGFGHRWINWMKWCCSMATFSILINGSPSGFFRSSRGLRQGDLLSSYLFLFAMEALSQLLSCARNGGFISGFRVGGKGREGLIVSHLLFANDTLIFCDAEADQLQYLSWIFMWFEAILGLKVNLSKTEAFPLGEGILMETLASVLGCKIGSLPTTYLVSPLEPPTNSPGYGIQWKKDSGKGCLSGKGNTSPKRFANENESLWKQIISSNYDLQEGGWCSKGVRDRYGVGVWKAIRNGWESFRSHSRFIVGDDTRVKFWKDLWCENQSLEEAFPTLFNLSVNKDSWTAEAWEEDGVGGSWAPRFNRHLNDWEVGEVENLLGKLFPMTIRRGVNDSLRWKENKNGTFSVKSFYSSLSRGIKTPFSARTIWMPWVPIRASFFGWEAAWSRLLTTDRLKRFGWSIPNRCFLCKNEEETIYHLILFCEKTRML
;
A
#
# COMPACT_ATOMS: atom_id res chain seq x y z
N MET A 1 -0.35 28.67 0.57
CA MET A 1 -1.73 28.14 0.66
C MET A 1 -2.85 29.12 0.25
N ALA A 2 -2.71 30.45 0.40
CA ALA A 2 -3.75 31.42 -0.03
C ALA A 2 -4.06 31.44 -1.55
N LEU A 3 -3.16 30.89 -2.39
CA LEU A 3 -3.33 30.81 -3.84
C LEU A 3 -4.28 29.69 -4.31
N ILE A 4 -4.50 28.65 -3.49
CA ILE A 4 -5.38 27.52 -3.83
C ILE A 4 -6.85 27.98 -3.89
N SER A 5 -7.24 28.92 -3.01
CA SER A 5 -8.61 29.45 -2.96
C SER A 5 -9.03 30.22 -4.23
N ARG A 6 -8.13 31.01 -4.84
CA ARG A 6 -8.48 31.93 -5.94
C ARG A 6 -8.48 31.27 -7.31
N SER A 7 -7.58 30.31 -7.55
CA SER A 7 -7.54 29.54 -8.80
C SER A 7 -8.79 28.66 -8.94
N TRP A 8 -9.17 28.00 -7.84
CA TRP A 8 -10.30 27.09 -7.82
C TRP A 8 -11.65 27.79 -7.96
N GLU A 9 -11.71 29.08 -7.63
CA GLU A 9 -12.90 29.94 -7.75
C GLU A 9 -13.20 30.28 -9.22
N LYS A 10 -12.17 30.55 -10.04
CA LYS A 10 -12.33 30.90 -11.47
C LYS A 10 -12.74 29.70 -12.32
N GLU A 11 -12.11 28.55 -12.12
CA GLU A 11 -12.45 27.32 -12.86
C GLU A 11 -13.86 26.81 -12.52
N TRP A 12 -14.33 27.05 -11.28
CA TRP A 12 -15.68 26.69 -10.88
C TRP A 12 -16.73 27.66 -11.40
N LEU A 13 -16.47 28.98 -11.47
CA LEU A 13 -17.35 29.91 -12.19
C LEU A 13 -17.49 29.52 -13.66
N ALA A 14 -16.44 28.97 -14.28
CA ALA A 14 -16.50 28.46 -15.65
C ALA A 14 -17.29 27.14 -15.77
N ALA A 15 -17.06 26.17 -14.87
CA ALA A 15 -17.82 24.91 -14.83
C ALA A 15 -19.30 25.13 -14.45
N TRP A 16 -19.58 26.10 -13.57
CA TRP A 16 -20.92 26.50 -13.14
C TRP A 16 -21.63 27.35 -14.19
N LYS A 17 -20.93 28.16 -14.99
CA LYS A 17 -21.50 28.80 -16.20
C LYS A 17 -21.98 27.77 -17.22
N ASN A 18 -21.24 26.67 -17.38
CA ASN A 18 -21.63 25.58 -18.28
C ASN A 18 -22.77 24.71 -17.72
N PHE A 19 -22.92 24.60 -16.39
CA PHE A 19 -24.15 24.08 -15.76
C PHE A 19 -25.29 25.11 -15.73
N GLY A 20 -24.94 26.40 -15.81
CA GLY A 20 -25.83 27.55 -15.79
C GLY A 20 -26.62 27.76 -17.08
N SER A 21 -26.27 27.09 -18.19
CA SER A 21 -27.12 27.05 -19.38
C SER A 21 -28.43 26.27 -19.18
N LEU A 22 -28.59 25.58 -18.05
CA LEU A 22 -29.86 25.02 -17.56
C LEU A 22 -30.63 25.97 -16.62
N GLN A 23 -30.17 27.21 -16.40
CA GLN A 23 -30.87 28.23 -15.59
C GLN A 23 -32.23 28.66 -16.19
N GLY A 24 -32.53 28.26 -17.42
CA GLY A 24 -33.83 28.53 -18.05
C GLY A 24 -34.96 27.58 -17.64
N VAL A 25 -34.70 26.47 -16.91
CA VAL A 25 -35.73 25.42 -16.69
C VAL A 25 -35.99 25.07 -15.22
N LEU A 26 -35.16 25.50 -14.25
CA LEU A 26 -35.44 25.18 -12.83
C LEU A 26 -35.11 26.34 -11.86
N PRO A 27 -36.03 26.73 -10.95
CA PRO A 27 -35.82 27.82 -10.01
C PRO A 27 -34.84 27.45 -8.87
N PRO A 28 -34.26 28.44 -8.16
CA PRO A 28 -33.07 28.25 -7.31
C PRO A 28 -33.26 27.43 -6.02
N TRP A 29 -34.42 26.79 -5.81
CA TRP A 29 -34.76 26.18 -4.52
C TRP A 29 -35.44 24.80 -4.61
N ASN A 30 -35.58 24.20 -5.81
CA ASN A 30 -36.34 22.95 -6.01
C ASN A 30 -35.53 21.69 -6.39
N LEU A 31 -34.21 21.69 -6.22
CA LEU A 31 -33.42 20.43 -6.17
C LEU A 31 -33.57 19.55 -4.90
N PRO A 32 -34.09 19.99 -3.73
CA PRO A 32 -33.98 19.22 -2.48
C PRO A 32 -34.69 17.85 -2.50
N GLU A 33 -35.87 17.70 -3.11
CA GLU A 33 -36.69 16.50 -2.89
C GLU A 33 -36.13 15.22 -3.51
N LYS A 34 -35.53 15.30 -4.70
CA LYS A 34 -34.94 14.13 -5.38
C LYS A 34 -33.60 13.65 -4.77
N LEU A 35 -33.08 14.39 -3.79
CA LEU A 35 -31.82 14.10 -3.09
C LEU A 35 -32.03 13.53 -1.68
N LYS A 36 -33.27 13.49 -1.18
CA LYS A 36 -33.61 13.24 0.24
C LYS A 36 -33.77 11.78 0.64
N LEU A 37 -34.00 10.86 -0.28
CA LEU A 37 -34.31 9.48 0.10
C LEU A 37 -33.04 8.68 0.36
N HIS A 38 -32.68 8.51 1.63
CA HIS A 38 -31.63 7.59 2.05
C HIS A 38 -32.22 6.40 2.78
N VAL A 39 -31.83 5.23 2.31
CA VAL A 39 -32.28 3.96 2.82
C VAL A 39 -31.05 3.19 3.30
N PRO A 40 -30.74 3.17 4.61
CA PRO A 40 -29.87 2.17 5.22
C PRO A 40 -30.36 0.77 4.88
N LEU A 41 -29.66 0.11 3.96
CA LEU A 41 -29.72 -1.34 3.84
C LEU A 41 -28.88 -1.93 4.96
N ALA A 42 -29.50 -2.77 5.77
CA ALA A 42 -28.84 -3.51 6.84
C ALA A 42 -28.12 -4.71 6.21
N HIS A 43 -26.80 -4.61 6.02
CA HIS A 43 -25.98 -5.75 5.61
C HIS A 43 -25.43 -6.48 6.84
N SER A 44 -25.66 -7.78 6.95
CA SER A 44 -25.19 -8.56 8.10
C SER A 44 -23.66 -8.66 8.13
N LYS A 45 -23.05 -8.46 9.30
CA LYS A 45 -21.61 -8.66 9.55
C LYS A 45 -21.25 -10.13 9.78
N LYS A 46 -22.22 -10.99 10.09
CA LYS A 46 -22.02 -12.42 10.44
C LYS A 46 -23.23 -13.27 10.02
N GLU A 47 -23.04 -14.57 9.81
CA GLU A 47 -24.18 -15.49 9.61
C GLU A 47 -24.97 -15.64 10.93
N GLY A 48 -26.30 -15.58 10.87
CA GLY A 48 -27.16 -15.65 12.06
C GLY A 48 -27.21 -14.36 12.91
N ALA A 49 -27.29 -13.18 12.28
CA ALA A 49 -27.40 -11.91 13.01
C ALA A 49 -28.77 -11.73 13.70
N GLU A 50 -28.74 -11.55 15.02
CA GLU A 50 -29.94 -11.35 15.86
C GLU A 50 -30.03 -9.93 16.44
N ASP A 51 -28.91 -9.21 16.59
CA ASP A 51 -28.84 -7.85 17.13
C ASP A 51 -28.68 -6.81 16.00
N LEU A 52 -29.34 -5.65 16.12
CA LEU A 52 -29.15 -4.48 15.26
C LEU A 52 -27.67 -4.07 15.12
N ARG A 53 -26.84 -4.33 16.13
CA ARG A 53 -25.39 -4.06 16.11
C ARG A 53 -24.63 -4.91 15.09
N ASP A 54 -25.19 -6.06 14.71
CA ASP A 54 -24.61 -6.97 13.73
C ASP A 54 -24.83 -6.50 12.29
N PHE A 55 -25.63 -5.46 12.07
CA PHE A 55 -25.85 -4.89 10.76
C PHE A 55 -24.92 -3.68 10.51
N ARG A 56 -24.52 -3.49 9.24
CA ARG A 56 -23.89 -2.26 8.75
C ARG A 56 -24.94 -1.42 8.03
N PRO A 57 -25.16 -0.15 8.42
CA PRO A 57 -26.05 0.74 7.69
C PRO A 57 -25.35 1.21 6.40
N ILE A 58 -25.74 0.68 5.25
CA ILE A 58 -25.21 1.14 3.96
C ILE A 58 -26.10 2.26 3.44
N SER A 59 -25.52 3.44 3.22
CA SER A 59 -26.26 4.58 2.69
C SER A 59 -26.39 4.49 1.17
N LEU A 60 -27.60 4.24 0.67
CA LEU A 60 -27.91 4.46 -0.75
C LEU A 60 -28.11 5.95 -1.00
N VAL A 61 -27.34 6.51 -1.93
CA VAL A 61 -27.36 7.93 -2.27
C VAL A 61 -27.83 8.15 -3.71
N GLY A 62 -28.64 9.19 -3.93
CA GLY A 62 -29.11 9.59 -5.25
C GLY A 62 -27.97 9.93 -6.22
N ASN A 63 -28.18 9.65 -7.52
CA ASN A 63 -27.14 9.79 -8.55
C ASN A 63 -26.60 11.21 -8.70
N VAL A 64 -27.45 12.23 -8.51
CA VAL A 64 -27.03 13.64 -8.57
C VAL A 64 -26.04 13.98 -7.46
N TYR A 65 -26.30 13.56 -6.22
CA TYR A 65 -25.32 13.73 -5.13
C TYR A 65 -24.06 12.92 -5.39
N LYS A 66 -24.15 11.68 -5.92
CA LYS A 66 -22.95 10.89 -6.24
C LYS A 66 -22.02 11.64 -7.21
N LEU A 67 -22.57 12.32 -8.21
CA LEU A 67 -21.80 13.16 -9.13
C LEU A 67 -21.14 14.33 -8.39
N LEU A 68 -21.91 15.05 -7.55
CA LEU A 68 -21.39 16.16 -6.74
C LEU A 68 -20.26 15.68 -5.80
N ALA A 69 -20.51 14.63 -5.03
CA ALA A 69 -19.55 14.03 -4.11
C ALA A 69 -18.29 13.58 -4.83
N LYS A 70 -18.42 13.01 -6.05
CA LYS A 70 -17.28 12.63 -6.88
C LYS A 70 -16.43 13.83 -7.30
N VAL A 71 -17.06 14.93 -7.73
CA VAL A 71 -16.36 16.17 -8.09
C VAL A 71 -15.61 16.75 -6.89
N LEU A 72 -16.27 16.84 -5.73
CA LEU A 72 -15.66 17.34 -4.50
C LEU A 72 -14.51 16.44 -4.03
N THR A 73 -14.70 15.12 -4.09
CA THR A 73 -13.68 14.13 -3.72
C THR A 73 -12.45 14.21 -4.62
N ASN A 74 -12.63 14.37 -5.93
CA ASN A 74 -11.49 14.49 -6.85
C ASN A 74 -10.64 15.73 -6.55
N LYS A 75 -11.27 16.82 -6.09
CA LYS A 75 -10.56 18.02 -5.61
C LYS A 75 -9.83 17.78 -4.28
N LEU A 76 -10.47 17.11 -3.31
CA LEU A 76 -9.79 16.75 -2.07
C LEU A 76 -8.58 15.85 -2.32
N LYS A 77 -8.73 14.87 -3.21
CA LYS A 77 -7.69 13.90 -3.53
C LYS A 77 -6.35 14.55 -3.92
N SER A 78 -6.36 15.70 -4.61
CA SER A 78 -5.12 16.38 -5.02
C SER A 78 -4.40 17.08 -3.87
N VAL A 79 -5.08 17.37 -2.76
CA VAL A 79 -4.51 18.07 -1.60
C VAL A 79 -4.28 17.16 -0.39
N MET A 80 -4.79 15.92 -0.41
CA MET A 80 -4.69 15.01 0.74
C MET A 80 -3.25 14.76 1.21
N GLY A 81 -2.28 14.72 0.29
CA GLY A 81 -0.88 14.49 0.65
C GLY A 81 -0.24 15.64 1.44
N GLU A 82 -0.77 16.86 1.32
CA GLU A 82 -0.28 18.04 2.04
C GLU A 82 -0.96 18.23 3.40
N VAL A 83 -2.19 17.74 3.54
CA VAL A 83 -3.04 17.95 4.72
C VAL A 83 -2.96 16.80 5.72
N ILE A 84 -2.70 15.58 5.24
CA ILE A 84 -2.69 14.36 6.06
C ILE A 84 -1.26 13.91 6.35
N SER A 85 -0.98 13.65 7.63
CA SER A 85 0.30 13.13 8.12
C SER A 85 0.75 11.86 7.39
N ASP A 86 2.07 11.67 7.29
CA ASP A 86 2.66 10.48 6.65
C ASP A 86 2.35 9.17 7.39
N SER A 87 1.90 9.23 8.64
CA SER A 87 1.44 8.06 9.38
C SER A 87 0.15 7.44 8.81
N GLN A 88 -0.67 8.20 8.07
CA GLN A 88 -1.93 7.73 7.49
C GLN A 88 -1.75 7.30 6.03
N GLN A 89 -2.00 6.03 5.74
CA GLN A 89 -1.67 5.40 4.45
C GLN A 89 -2.91 5.12 3.59
N ALA A 90 -4.13 5.33 4.12
CA ALA A 90 -5.37 5.13 3.37
C ALA A 90 -5.80 6.36 2.58
N PHE A 91 -6.35 6.15 1.38
CA PHE A 91 -6.97 7.15 0.49
C PHE A 91 -6.12 8.37 0.11
N VAL A 92 -4.82 8.37 0.39
CA VAL A 92 -3.86 9.38 -0.08
C VAL A 92 -3.20 8.91 -1.37
N GLN A 93 -3.11 9.78 -2.37
CA GLN A 93 -2.50 9.44 -3.66
C GLN A 93 -1.01 9.11 -3.48
N GLY A 94 -0.56 8.01 -4.08
CA GLY A 94 0.82 7.53 -3.98
C GLY A 94 1.08 6.59 -2.82
N ARG A 95 0.26 6.62 -1.77
CA ARG A 95 0.34 5.71 -0.61
C ARG A 95 -0.41 4.41 -0.89
N GLN A 96 0.17 3.27 -0.52
CA GLN A 96 -0.41 1.94 -0.73
C GLN A 96 -0.55 1.15 0.56
N ILE A 97 -1.50 0.21 0.57
CA ILE A 97 -1.72 -0.70 1.71
C ILE A 97 -0.48 -1.52 2.08
N LEU A 98 0.38 -1.84 1.10
CA LEU A 98 1.62 -2.55 1.39
C LEU A 98 2.66 -1.67 2.09
N ASP A 99 2.60 -0.34 1.92
CA ASP A 99 3.56 0.57 2.53
C ASP A 99 3.39 0.54 4.05
N VAL A 100 2.15 0.60 4.56
CA VAL A 100 1.88 0.50 6.00
C VAL A 100 2.26 -0.86 6.58
N VAL A 101 2.02 -1.94 5.82
CA VAL A 101 2.38 -3.31 6.25
C VAL A 101 3.91 -3.47 6.30
N LEU A 102 4.63 -2.93 5.31
CA LEU A 102 6.09 -2.93 5.30
C LEU A 102 6.64 -2.14 6.48
N ILE A 103 6.14 -0.92 6.71
CA ILE A 103 6.56 -0.09 7.84
C ILE A 103 6.32 -0.82 9.16
N ALA A 104 5.14 -1.39 9.37
CA ALA A 104 4.79 -2.09 10.60
C ALA A 104 5.72 -3.30 10.87
N ASN A 105 5.96 -4.13 9.85
CA ASN A 105 6.85 -5.29 9.98
C ASN A 105 8.30 -4.89 10.28
N GLU A 106 8.83 -3.89 9.57
CA GLU A 106 10.22 -3.44 9.74
C GLU A 106 10.44 -2.72 11.08
N THR A 107 9.42 -2.00 11.56
CA THR A 107 9.42 -1.37 12.89
C THR A 107 9.41 -2.43 14.00
N LEU A 108 8.57 -3.45 13.86
CA LEU A 108 8.48 -4.57 14.80
C LEU A 108 9.79 -5.39 14.82
N ASP A 109 10.33 -5.72 13.64
CA ASP A 109 11.59 -6.46 13.50
C ASP A 109 12.77 -5.70 14.11
N SER A 110 12.85 -4.37 13.90
CA SER A 110 13.86 -3.51 14.54
C SER A 110 13.79 -3.57 16.06
N ARG A 111 12.59 -3.49 16.64
CA ARG A 111 12.40 -3.53 18.10
C ARG A 111 12.87 -4.85 18.71
N LEU A 112 12.53 -5.96 18.05
CA LEU A 112 12.87 -7.30 18.50
C LEU A 112 14.37 -7.59 18.40
N LYS A 113 15.03 -7.10 17.34
CA LYS A 113 16.50 -7.18 17.22
C LYS A 113 17.25 -6.40 18.29
N ASP A 114 16.71 -5.24 18.68
CA ASP A 114 17.28 -4.42 19.75
C ASP A 114 17.07 -5.02 21.15
N ASN A 115 16.27 -6.09 21.27
CA ASN A 115 15.90 -6.74 22.52
C ASN A 115 15.35 -5.75 23.57
N LYS A 116 14.59 -4.75 23.11
CA LYS A 116 13.99 -3.73 23.98
C LYS A 116 12.52 -4.03 24.22
N SER A 117 12.11 -3.97 25.47
CA SER A 117 10.72 -4.20 25.88
C SER A 117 9.79 -3.10 25.37
N GLY A 118 8.60 -3.45 24.89
CA GLY A 118 7.61 -2.50 24.41
C GLY A 118 6.26 -3.19 24.18
N PHE A 119 5.28 -2.48 23.66
CA PHE A 119 4.03 -3.11 23.23
C PHE A 119 3.54 -2.48 21.92
N LEU A 120 2.83 -3.30 21.16
CA LEU A 120 2.09 -2.90 19.97
C LEU A 120 0.60 -2.92 20.31
N LEU A 121 -0.10 -1.81 20.10
CA LEU A 121 -1.55 -1.74 20.26
C LEU A 121 -2.21 -1.70 18.89
N LYS A 122 -3.10 -2.65 18.63
CA LYS A 122 -3.99 -2.67 17.46
C LYS A 122 -5.35 -2.15 17.90
N MET A 123 -5.61 -0.88 17.59
CA MET A 123 -6.78 -0.14 18.03
C MET A 123 -7.96 -0.30 17.05
N ASP A 124 -9.16 -0.49 17.59
CA ASP A 124 -10.43 -0.50 16.85
C ASP A 124 -11.33 0.64 17.34
N ILE A 125 -12.13 1.24 16.45
CA ILE A 125 -13.06 2.34 16.78
C ILE A 125 -14.50 1.83 16.65
N GLU A 126 -15.32 2.09 17.67
CA GLU A 126 -16.72 1.71 17.67
C GLU A 126 -17.53 2.54 16.67
N LYS A 127 -18.09 1.86 15.65
CA LYS A 127 -18.97 2.45 14.63
C LYS A 127 -18.37 3.75 14.05
N ALA A 128 -17.13 3.65 13.58
CA ALA A 128 -16.29 4.78 13.23
C ALA A 128 -16.94 5.87 12.34
N PHE A 129 -17.77 5.48 11.36
CA PHE A 129 -18.48 6.47 10.54
C PHE A 129 -19.68 7.09 11.25
N ASP A 130 -20.42 6.33 12.06
CA ASP A 130 -21.72 6.72 12.58
C ASP A 130 -21.63 7.79 13.70
N HIS A 131 -20.49 7.88 14.38
CA HIS A 131 -20.33 8.72 15.57
C HIS A 131 -19.57 10.03 15.37
N VAL A 132 -19.01 10.27 14.17
CA VAL A 132 -18.18 11.47 13.91
C VAL A 132 -18.95 12.76 14.19
N ASN A 133 -18.43 13.61 15.08
CA ASN A 133 -19.00 14.91 15.37
C ASN A 133 -18.77 15.89 14.20
N TRP A 134 -19.84 16.46 13.65
CA TRP A 134 -19.75 17.42 12.54
C TRP A 134 -19.18 18.76 12.96
N ASP A 135 -19.54 19.28 14.14
CA ASP A 135 -19.02 20.57 14.61
C ASP A 135 -17.50 20.49 14.76
N PHE A 136 -17.00 19.38 15.30
CA PHE A 136 -15.56 19.12 15.36
C PHE A 136 -14.91 19.13 13.96
N LEU A 137 -15.47 18.44 12.97
CA LEU A 137 -14.94 18.45 11.61
C LEU A 137 -14.88 19.88 11.03
N MET A 138 -15.92 20.68 11.26
CA MET A 138 -15.96 22.06 10.77
C MET A 138 -14.97 22.98 11.48
N GLU A 139 -14.57 22.67 12.71
CA GLU A 139 -13.53 23.39 13.47
C GLU A 139 -12.10 22.98 13.06
N VAL A 140 -11.90 21.74 12.61
CA VAL A 140 -10.58 21.24 12.17
C VAL A 140 -10.22 21.73 10.77
N MET A 141 -11.18 21.76 9.85
CA MET A 141 -10.93 22.14 8.45
C MET A 141 -10.31 23.54 8.26
N PRO A 142 -10.70 24.60 9.00
CA PRO A 142 -10.01 25.90 8.96
C PRO A 142 -8.53 25.80 9.33
N LYS A 143 -8.20 24.98 10.35
CA LYS A 143 -6.82 24.78 10.82
C LYS A 143 -5.97 24.02 9.80
N MET A 144 -6.61 23.18 9.00
CA MET A 144 -6.00 22.53 7.83
C MET A 144 -5.87 23.46 6.61
N GLY A 145 -6.31 24.72 6.69
CA GLY A 145 -6.19 25.72 5.63
C GLY A 145 -7.36 25.74 4.63
N PHE A 146 -8.47 25.04 4.89
CA PHE A 146 -9.65 25.11 4.02
C PHE A 146 -10.42 26.42 4.22
N GLY A 147 -10.81 27.06 3.11
CA GLY A 147 -11.59 28.30 3.14
C GLY A 147 -13.06 28.08 3.53
N HIS A 148 -13.69 29.10 4.11
CA HIS A 148 -15.08 29.05 4.62
C HIS A 148 -16.12 28.54 3.62
N ARG A 149 -16.01 28.88 2.32
CA ARG A 149 -16.96 28.38 1.31
C ARG A 149 -16.92 26.86 1.17
N TRP A 150 -15.72 26.28 1.19
CA TRP A 150 -15.53 24.84 1.11
C TRP A 150 -16.10 24.13 2.34
N ILE A 151 -15.85 24.70 3.52
CA ILE A 151 -16.37 24.19 4.80
C ILE A 151 -17.90 24.21 4.80
N ASN A 152 -18.52 25.31 4.34
CA ASN A 152 -19.98 25.41 4.22
C ASN A 152 -20.56 24.35 3.27
N TRP A 153 -19.86 24.02 2.16
CA TRP A 153 -20.28 22.92 1.28
C TRP A 153 -20.17 21.56 1.96
N MET A 154 -19.09 21.28 2.70
CA MET A 154 -18.97 20.03 3.46
C MET A 154 -20.07 19.93 4.52
N LYS A 155 -20.32 21.02 5.26
CA LYS A 155 -21.40 21.11 6.26
C LYS A 155 -22.75 20.80 5.62
N TRP A 156 -23.06 21.44 4.50
CA TRP A 156 -24.29 21.19 3.76
C TRP A 156 -24.39 19.75 3.26
N CYS A 157 -23.30 19.19 2.72
CA CYS A 157 -23.26 17.79 2.31
C CYS A 157 -23.63 16.89 3.50
N CYS A 158 -22.97 17.03 4.65
CA CYS A 158 -23.24 16.24 5.86
C CYS A 158 -24.69 16.40 6.35
N SER A 159 -25.18 17.65 6.47
CA SER A 159 -26.46 17.95 7.12
C SER A 159 -27.71 17.76 6.25
N MET A 160 -27.56 17.69 4.91
CA MET A 160 -28.71 17.60 4.01
C MET A 160 -29.41 16.23 4.07
N ALA A 161 -28.72 15.17 4.51
CA ALA A 161 -29.24 13.81 4.45
C ALA A 161 -30.42 13.59 5.42
N THR A 162 -31.53 13.07 4.89
CA THR A 162 -32.63 12.47 5.66
C THR A 162 -32.62 10.97 5.49
N PHE A 163 -32.68 10.24 6.61
CA PHE A 163 -32.60 8.78 6.66
C PHE A 163 -33.99 8.17 6.88
N SER A 164 -34.22 6.99 6.29
CA SER A 164 -35.42 6.18 6.48
C SER A 164 -35.04 4.71 6.63
N ILE A 165 -35.65 3.99 7.57
CA ILE A 165 -35.33 2.58 7.81
C ILE A 165 -36.23 1.72 6.92
N LEU A 166 -35.65 0.77 6.18
CA LEU A 166 -36.44 -0.26 5.50
C LEU A 166 -36.97 -1.26 6.51
N ILE A 167 -38.28 -1.33 6.66
CA ILE A 167 -38.96 -2.39 7.39
C ILE A 167 -39.75 -3.19 6.34
N ASN A 168 -39.43 -4.47 6.18
CA ASN A 168 -40.06 -5.37 5.20
C ASN A 168 -40.08 -4.84 3.76
N GLY A 169 -38.98 -4.20 3.32
CA GLY A 169 -38.86 -3.66 1.97
C GLY A 169 -39.53 -2.30 1.73
N SER A 170 -40.18 -1.73 2.75
CA SER A 170 -40.80 -0.40 2.68
C SER A 170 -40.09 0.61 3.58
N PRO A 171 -39.78 1.83 3.10
CA PRO A 171 -39.20 2.88 3.92
C PRO A 171 -40.21 3.33 4.99
N SER A 172 -39.81 3.28 6.26
CA SER A 172 -40.64 3.68 7.39
C SER A 172 -39.95 4.77 8.20
N GLY A 173 -40.66 5.90 8.35
CA GLY A 173 -40.19 7.10 9.04
C GLY A 173 -39.08 7.86 8.29
N PHE A 174 -38.99 9.15 8.55
CA PHE A 174 -37.86 9.99 8.13
C PHE A 174 -37.28 10.71 9.33
N PHE A 175 -35.96 10.63 9.49
CA PHE A 175 -35.25 11.37 10.53
C PHE A 175 -34.01 12.04 9.94
N ARG A 176 -33.57 13.12 10.59
CA ARG A 176 -32.30 13.78 10.26
C ARG A 176 -31.22 13.29 11.22
N SER A 177 -29.99 13.18 10.72
CA SER A 177 -28.85 12.97 11.60
C SER A 177 -28.28 14.31 12.05
N SER A 178 -27.72 14.33 13.26
CA SER A 178 -26.92 15.44 13.81
C SER A 178 -25.42 15.13 13.83
N ARG A 179 -25.04 13.88 13.53
CA ARG A 179 -23.65 13.40 13.53
C ARG A 179 -23.46 12.24 12.55
N GLY A 180 -22.21 11.83 12.35
CA GLY A 180 -21.86 10.67 11.55
C GLY A 180 -21.75 10.95 10.05
N LEU A 181 -20.95 10.14 9.37
CA LEU A 181 -20.64 10.22 7.96
C LEU A 181 -21.29 9.04 7.22
N ARG A 182 -21.56 9.21 5.93
CA ARG A 182 -22.30 8.21 5.16
C ARG A 182 -21.39 7.05 4.76
N GLN A 183 -21.66 5.86 5.27
CA GLN A 183 -20.95 4.66 4.84
C GLN A 183 -21.29 4.32 3.38
N GLY A 184 -20.26 4.23 2.54
CA GLY A 184 -20.38 3.99 1.10
C GLY A 184 -20.35 5.27 0.23
N ASP A 185 -20.32 6.46 0.84
CA ASP A 185 -20.10 7.71 0.13
C ASP A 185 -18.60 8.01 -0.03
N LEU A 186 -18.20 8.40 -1.24
CA LEU A 186 -16.81 8.73 -1.56
C LEU A 186 -16.29 9.91 -0.73
N LEU A 187 -17.10 10.96 -0.57
CA LEU A 187 -16.68 12.15 0.15
C LEU A 187 -16.49 11.87 1.65
N SER A 188 -17.41 11.09 2.21
CA SER A 188 -17.41 10.66 3.61
C SER A 188 -16.10 9.94 4.01
N SER A 189 -15.52 9.13 3.12
CA SER A 189 -14.23 8.47 3.38
C SER A 189 -13.08 9.47 3.61
N TYR A 190 -13.06 10.59 2.90
CA TYR A 190 -12.00 11.61 3.04
C TYR A 190 -12.24 12.49 4.28
N LEU A 191 -13.50 12.85 4.55
CA LEU A 191 -13.85 13.58 5.77
C LEU A 191 -13.52 12.78 7.04
N PHE A 192 -13.69 11.45 6.99
CA PHE A 192 -13.29 10.58 8.08
C PHE A 192 -11.78 10.64 8.36
N LEU A 193 -10.94 10.82 7.33
CA LEU A 193 -9.51 10.98 7.52
C LEU A 193 -9.14 12.26 8.29
N PHE A 194 -9.93 13.33 8.17
CA PHE A 194 -9.69 14.54 8.98
C PHE A 194 -9.95 14.30 10.46
N ALA A 195 -10.94 13.48 10.80
CA ALA A 195 -11.15 13.03 12.17
C ALA A 195 -9.96 12.19 12.68
N MET A 196 -9.50 11.23 11.88
CA MET A 196 -8.35 10.39 12.26
C MET A 196 -7.02 11.15 12.29
N GLU A 197 -6.88 12.20 11.50
CA GLU A 197 -5.71 13.08 11.55
C GLU A 197 -5.60 13.77 12.91
N ALA A 198 -6.72 14.13 13.56
CA ALA A 198 -6.67 14.68 14.91
C ALA A 198 -6.09 13.69 15.93
N LEU A 199 -6.40 12.39 15.81
CA LEU A 199 -5.76 11.36 16.64
C LEU A 199 -4.26 11.28 16.37
N SER A 200 -3.87 11.28 15.09
CA SER A 200 -2.46 11.29 14.65
C SER A 200 -1.70 12.47 15.28
N GLN A 201 -2.32 13.66 15.29
CA GLN A 201 -1.77 14.87 15.89
C GLN A 201 -1.69 14.78 17.43
N LEU A 202 -2.70 14.24 18.11
CA LEU A 202 -2.67 14.03 19.57
C LEU A 202 -1.53 13.09 19.97
N LEU A 203 -1.37 11.97 19.26
CA LEU A 203 -0.27 11.03 19.48
C LEU A 203 1.10 11.67 19.17
N SER A 204 1.18 12.48 18.11
CA SER A 204 2.41 13.20 17.76
C SER A 204 2.78 14.25 18.81
N CYS A 205 1.81 14.98 19.34
CA CYS A 205 2.02 15.95 20.42
C CYS A 205 2.48 15.26 21.70
N ALA A 206 1.84 14.14 22.08
CA ALA A 206 2.26 13.35 23.23
C ALA A 206 3.69 12.83 23.10
N ARG A 207 4.07 12.36 21.89
CA ARG A 207 5.42 11.92 21.60
C ARG A 207 6.43 13.07 21.68
N ASN A 208 6.14 14.20 21.04
CA ASN A 208 7.03 15.35 21.03
C ASN A 208 7.20 15.97 22.43
N GLY A 209 6.17 15.85 23.28
CA GLY A 209 6.23 16.23 24.70
C GLY A 209 6.91 15.20 25.61
N GLY A 210 7.35 14.05 25.08
CA GLY A 210 8.02 13.00 25.85
C GLY A 210 7.10 12.14 26.72
N PHE A 211 5.78 12.25 26.57
CA PHE A 211 4.79 11.46 27.33
C PHE A 211 4.67 10.03 26.82
N ILE A 212 4.90 9.81 25.53
CA ILE A 212 4.97 8.47 24.93
C ILE A 212 6.23 8.38 24.07
N SER A 213 6.84 7.21 23.97
CA SER A 213 7.93 6.97 23.04
C SER A 213 7.52 5.96 21.98
N GLY A 214 7.93 6.19 20.74
CA GLY A 214 7.71 5.25 19.64
C GLY A 214 8.86 4.26 19.48
N PHE A 215 8.72 3.33 18.54
CA PHE A 215 9.82 2.44 18.18
C PHE A 215 10.83 3.13 17.28
N ARG A 216 12.10 3.04 17.67
CA ARG A 216 13.21 3.53 16.86
C ARG A 216 13.56 2.52 15.77
N VAL A 217 13.72 3.03 14.56
CA VAL A 217 14.09 2.29 13.36
C VAL A 217 15.36 2.90 12.77
N GLY A 218 16.40 2.08 12.59
CA GLY A 218 17.69 2.49 12.05
C GLY A 218 18.88 1.93 12.80
N GLY A 219 19.97 1.67 12.08
CA GLY A 219 21.20 1.11 12.66
C GLY A 219 21.83 1.97 13.77
N LYS A 220 22.57 1.32 14.67
CA LYS A 220 23.32 1.97 15.76
C LYS A 220 24.31 2.99 15.18
N GLY A 221 24.07 4.29 15.39
CA GLY A 221 24.99 5.37 14.99
C GLY A 221 24.41 6.49 14.11
N ARG A 222 23.13 6.46 13.74
CA ARG A 222 22.43 7.59 13.08
C ARG A 222 21.24 8.07 13.91
N GLU A 223 20.73 9.27 13.61
CA GLU A 223 19.42 9.70 14.07
C GLU A 223 18.34 8.76 13.51
N GLY A 224 18.04 7.68 14.23
CA GLY A 224 17.02 6.71 13.83
C GLY A 224 15.63 7.35 13.82
N LEU A 225 14.80 6.95 12.86
CA LEU A 225 13.40 7.38 12.73
C LEU A 225 12.58 6.78 13.87
N ILE A 226 11.65 7.55 14.43
CA ILE A 226 10.76 7.08 15.50
C ILE A 226 9.35 6.91 14.92
N VAL A 227 8.86 5.68 14.95
CA VAL A 227 7.50 5.32 14.54
C VAL A 227 6.66 5.10 15.79
N SER A 228 5.75 6.03 16.07
CA SER A 228 4.82 5.95 17.21
C SER A 228 3.46 5.38 16.83
N HIS A 229 2.99 5.62 15.61
CA HIS A 229 1.68 5.13 15.16
C HIS A 229 1.61 5.03 13.64
N LEU A 230 0.72 4.18 13.15
CA LEU A 230 0.40 3.99 11.74
C LEU A 230 -1.11 3.82 11.59
N LEU A 231 -1.68 4.46 10.57
CA LEU A 231 -3.11 4.40 10.32
C LEU A 231 -3.39 3.93 8.90
N PHE A 232 -4.40 3.09 8.76
CA PHE A 232 -5.07 2.83 7.50
C PHE A 232 -6.57 3.04 7.69
N ALA A 233 -7.03 4.26 7.43
CA ALA A 233 -8.36 4.72 7.82
C ALA A 233 -8.59 4.55 9.33
N ASN A 234 -9.45 3.61 9.74
CA ASN A 234 -9.74 3.31 11.15
C ASN A 234 -8.76 2.28 11.74
N ASP A 235 -8.11 1.45 10.93
CA ASP A 235 -7.20 0.41 11.41
C ASP A 235 -5.87 1.04 11.87
N THR A 236 -5.72 1.21 13.19
CA THR A 236 -4.62 1.98 13.79
C THR A 236 -3.69 1.07 14.58
N LEU A 237 -2.38 1.17 14.31
CA LEU A 237 -1.32 0.58 15.11
C LEU A 237 -0.62 1.67 15.91
N ILE A 238 -0.38 1.43 17.19
CA ILE A 238 0.39 2.32 18.06
C ILE A 238 1.56 1.52 18.65
N PHE A 239 2.76 2.08 18.58
CA PHE A 239 4.00 1.48 19.05
C PHE A 239 4.48 2.29 20.26
N CYS A 240 4.61 1.64 21.41
CA CYS A 240 5.01 2.30 22.65
C CYS A 240 6.01 1.48 23.48
N ASP A 241 6.88 2.16 24.23
CA ASP A 241 7.81 1.48 25.13
C ASP A 241 7.09 0.89 26.35
N ALA A 242 7.76 -0.03 27.04
CA ALA A 242 7.27 -0.82 28.16
C ALA A 242 7.22 -0.05 29.49
N GLU A 243 6.75 1.20 29.49
CA GLU A 243 6.70 2.04 30.68
C GLU A 243 5.25 2.22 31.16
N ALA A 244 5.00 2.03 32.45
CA ALA A 244 3.65 2.10 33.02
C ALA A 244 3.01 3.48 32.83
N ASP A 245 3.81 4.56 32.96
CA ASP A 245 3.32 5.94 32.78
C ASP A 245 2.83 6.18 31.34
N GLN A 246 3.48 5.59 30.33
CA GLN A 246 3.06 5.70 28.93
C GLN A 246 1.67 5.11 28.68
N LEU A 247 1.33 4.02 29.37
CA LEU A 247 -0.01 3.43 29.30
C LEU A 247 -1.07 4.39 29.84
N GLN A 248 -0.76 5.10 30.93
CA GLN A 248 -1.66 6.07 31.52
C GLN A 248 -1.87 7.28 30.58
N TYR A 249 -0.79 7.78 29.97
CA TYR A 249 -0.89 8.87 28.98
C TYR A 249 -1.70 8.44 27.74
N LEU A 250 -1.53 7.21 27.24
CA LEU A 250 -2.36 6.69 26.15
C LEU A 250 -3.84 6.61 26.53
N SER A 251 -4.15 6.15 27.75
CA SER A 251 -5.53 6.11 28.24
C SER A 251 -6.15 7.51 28.25
N TRP A 252 -5.42 8.53 28.70
CA TRP A 252 -5.88 9.93 28.64
C TRP A 252 -6.04 10.43 27.20
N ILE A 253 -5.15 10.08 26.29
CA ILE A 253 -5.30 10.44 24.86
C ILE A 253 -6.59 9.85 24.30
N PHE A 254 -6.92 8.59 24.61
CA PHE A 254 -8.18 7.99 24.17
C PHE A 254 -9.41 8.66 24.78
N MET A 255 -9.35 9.02 26.05
CA MET A 255 -10.43 9.78 26.71
C MET A 255 -10.64 11.15 26.05
N TRP A 256 -9.57 11.90 25.80
CA TRP A 256 -9.65 13.20 25.12
C TRP A 256 -10.13 13.07 23.67
N PHE A 257 -9.65 12.05 22.96
CA PHE A 257 -10.11 11.72 21.62
C PHE A 257 -11.62 11.45 21.59
N GLU A 258 -12.14 10.65 22.52
CA GLU A 258 -13.57 10.37 22.64
C GLU A 258 -14.37 11.64 22.99
N ALA A 259 -13.90 12.43 23.96
CA ALA A 259 -14.57 13.65 24.40
C ALA A 259 -14.66 14.71 23.29
N ILE A 260 -13.61 14.86 22.48
CA ILE A 260 -13.52 15.92 21.46
C ILE A 260 -14.19 15.48 20.15
N LEU A 261 -13.94 14.26 19.68
CA LEU A 261 -14.41 13.80 18.36
C LEU A 261 -15.74 13.05 18.40
N GLY A 262 -16.16 12.61 19.59
CA GLY A 262 -17.28 11.69 19.76
C GLY A 262 -16.98 10.27 19.28
N LEU A 263 -15.72 9.95 18.97
CA LEU A 263 -15.29 8.64 18.50
C LEU A 263 -14.74 7.80 19.65
N LYS A 264 -15.42 6.71 19.95
CA LYS A 264 -15.08 5.83 21.05
C LYS A 264 -14.16 4.68 20.61
N VAL A 265 -13.11 4.44 21.38
CA VAL A 265 -12.25 3.25 21.19
C VAL A 265 -12.99 2.00 21.65
N ASN A 266 -12.99 0.98 20.81
CA ASN A 266 -13.61 -0.29 21.10
C ASN A 266 -12.63 -1.19 21.86
N LEU A 267 -12.63 -1.09 23.18
CA LEU A 267 -11.73 -1.86 24.06
C LEU A 267 -11.92 -3.38 23.92
N SER A 268 -13.12 -3.84 23.56
CA SER A 268 -13.42 -5.27 23.38
C SER A 268 -12.79 -5.88 22.12
N LYS A 269 -12.38 -5.05 21.15
CA LYS A 269 -11.71 -5.46 19.90
C LYS A 269 -10.30 -4.93 19.76
N THR A 270 -9.94 -3.96 20.60
CA THR A 270 -8.57 -3.47 20.70
C THR A 270 -7.71 -4.54 21.37
N GLU A 271 -6.56 -4.81 20.77
CA GLU A 271 -5.63 -5.85 21.22
C GLU A 271 -4.24 -5.25 21.47
N ALA A 272 -3.67 -5.52 22.64
CA ALA A 272 -2.31 -5.16 23.01
C ALA A 272 -1.39 -6.40 22.91
N PHE A 273 -0.24 -6.23 22.27
CA PHE A 273 0.76 -7.26 22.07
C PHE A 273 2.05 -6.85 22.79
N PRO A 274 2.40 -7.46 23.93
CA PRO A 274 3.67 -7.19 24.61
C PRO A 274 4.84 -7.70 23.75
N LEU A 275 5.98 -7.02 23.82
CA LEU A 275 7.21 -7.34 23.12
C LEU A 275 8.36 -7.29 24.13
N GLY A 276 9.17 -8.36 24.18
CA GLY A 276 10.29 -8.47 25.13
C GLY A 276 9.86 -8.77 26.57
N GLU A 277 10.84 -8.91 27.46
CA GLU A 277 10.64 -9.17 28.89
C GLU A 277 10.45 -7.86 29.65
N GLY A 278 9.43 -7.76 30.50
CA GLY A 278 9.29 -6.64 31.45
C GLY A 278 7.91 -6.00 31.59
N ILE A 279 6.96 -6.22 30.68
CA ILE A 279 5.58 -5.74 30.87
C ILE A 279 4.75 -6.83 31.53
N LEU A 280 4.23 -6.56 32.73
CA LEU A 280 3.21 -7.39 33.34
C LEU A 280 1.91 -7.27 32.53
N MET A 281 1.46 -8.40 31.97
CA MET A 281 0.21 -8.50 31.20
C MET A 281 -1.01 -7.96 31.97
N GLU A 282 -1.00 -8.14 33.28
CA GLU A 282 -2.01 -7.66 34.21
C GLU A 282 -2.07 -6.13 34.26
N THR A 283 -0.93 -5.44 34.15
CA THR A 283 -0.86 -3.98 34.10
C THR A 283 -1.44 -3.44 32.78
N LEU A 284 -1.15 -4.09 31.65
CA LEU A 284 -1.73 -3.70 30.34
C LEU A 284 -3.25 -3.85 30.34
N ALA A 285 -3.74 -4.98 30.81
CA ALA A 285 -5.17 -5.27 30.84
C ALA A 285 -5.92 -4.35 31.81
N SER A 286 -5.34 -4.03 32.98
CA SER A 286 -5.98 -3.16 33.99
C SER A 286 -6.00 -1.69 33.58
N VAL A 287 -4.92 -1.16 33.00
CA VAL A 287 -4.83 0.27 32.66
C VAL A 287 -5.58 0.62 31.38
N LEU A 288 -5.44 -0.21 30.33
CA LEU A 288 -6.08 0.05 29.03
C LEU A 288 -7.45 -0.62 28.88
N GLY A 289 -7.76 -1.65 29.69
CA GLY A 289 -9.02 -2.40 29.58
C GLY A 289 -9.18 -3.18 28.28
N CYS A 290 -8.10 -3.38 27.52
CA CYS A 290 -8.11 -4.06 26.22
C CYS A 290 -7.71 -5.53 26.31
N LYS A 291 -7.98 -6.29 25.26
CA LYS A 291 -7.56 -7.70 25.17
C LYS A 291 -6.05 -7.79 25.01
N ILE A 292 -5.46 -8.83 25.58
CA ILE A 292 -4.05 -9.14 25.37
C ILE A 292 -3.93 -10.20 24.28
N GLY A 293 -3.22 -9.85 23.20
CA GLY A 293 -2.95 -10.72 22.07
C GLY A 293 -1.54 -11.31 22.09
N SER A 294 -1.29 -12.28 21.23
CA SER A 294 0.02 -12.87 20.99
C SER A 294 0.42 -12.74 19.51
N LEU A 295 1.72 -12.63 19.26
CA LEU A 295 2.27 -12.68 17.90
C LEU A 295 2.54 -14.15 17.51
N PRO A 296 2.38 -14.53 16.23
CA PRO A 296 2.03 -13.70 15.08
C PRO A 296 0.54 -13.32 15.02
N THR A 297 0.23 -12.15 14.46
CA THR A 297 -1.16 -11.67 14.26
C THR A 297 -1.37 -11.20 12.82
N THR A 298 -2.60 -10.80 12.47
CA THR A 298 -2.92 -10.26 11.13
C THR A 298 -3.25 -8.77 11.20
N TYR A 299 -2.67 -8.00 10.29
CA TYR A 299 -2.98 -6.58 10.05
C TYR A 299 -3.19 -6.37 8.56
N LEU A 300 -4.36 -5.84 8.18
CA LEU A 300 -4.74 -5.61 6.78
C LEU A 300 -4.55 -6.85 5.89
N VAL A 301 -4.95 -8.02 6.41
CA VAL A 301 -4.85 -9.33 5.74
C VAL A 301 -3.39 -9.80 5.51
N SER A 302 -2.42 -9.11 6.09
CA SER A 302 -1.01 -9.50 6.07
C SER A 302 -0.55 -9.95 7.45
N PRO A 303 0.36 -10.93 7.56
CA PRO A 303 0.91 -11.33 8.84
C PRO A 303 1.80 -10.22 9.42
N LEU A 304 1.71 -10.02 10.74
CA LEU A 304 2.68 -9.31 11.56
C LEU A 304 3.35 -10.36 12.44
N GLU A 305 4.61 -10.67 12.17
CA GLU A 305 5.32 -11.76 12.83
C GLU A 305 6.66 -11.33 13.43
N PRO A 306 7.09 -11.97 14.53
CA PRO A 306 8.46 -11.82 15.02
C PRO A 306 9.45 -12.54 14.07
N PRO A 307 10.71 -12.10 14.00
CA PRO A 307 11.74 -12.80 13.23
C PRO A 307 11.97 -14.20 13.82
N THR A 308 11.62 -15.25 13.07
CA THR A 308 11.88 -16.64 13.46
C THR A 308 13.23 -17.13 12.90
N ASN A 309 14.03 -17.78 13.75
CA ASN A 309 15.29 -18.44 13.38
C ASN A 309 15.08 -19.89 12.88
N SER A 310 13.83 -20.36 12.78
CA SER A 310 13.50 -21.74 12.43
C SER A 310 13.28 -21.91 10.91
N PRO A 311 14.04 -22.79 10.22
CA PRO A 311 13.94 -23.02 8.77
C PRO A 311 12.53 -23.44 8.29
N GLY A 312 11.72 -24.04 9.18
CA GLY A 312 10.39 -24.56 8.87
C GLY A 312 9.28 -23.50 8.74
N TYR A 313 9.34 -22.41 9.51
CA TYR A 313 8.30 -21.35 9.49
C TYR A 313 8.54 -20.32 8.37
N GLY A 314 9.80 -20.09 7.96
CA GLY A 314 10.10 -19.36 6.72
C GLY A 314 9.54 -20.05 5.46
N ILE A 315 9.32 -21.36 5.51
CA ILE A 315 8.63 -22.13 4.46
C ILE A 315 7.11 -21.93 4.54
N GLN A 316 6.54 -21.75 5.74
CA GLN A 316 5.13 -21.38 5.93
C GLN A 316 4.87 -19.99 5.32
N TRP A 317 5.74 -18.99 5.57
CA TRP A 317 5.70 -17.70 4.87
C TRP A 317 5.86 -17.87 3.35
N LYS A 318 6.80 -18.67 2.85
CA LYS A 318 6.88 -18.96 1.41
C LYS A 318 5.64 -19.67 0.85
N LYS A 319 4.90 -20.44 1.66
CA LYS A 319 3.68 -21.16 1.25
C LYS A 319 2.43 -20.27 1.31
N ASP A 320 2.27 -19.46 2.35
CA ASP A 320 1.12 -18.58 2.58
C ASP A 320 1.28 -17.23 1.83
N SER A 321 2.50 -16.71 1.75
CA SER A 321 2.84 -15.47 1.02
C SER A 321 3.18 -15.71 -0.45
N GLY A 322 3.57 -16.95 -0.80
CA GLY A 322 3.96 -17.35 -2.15
C GLY A 322 2.84 -17.24 -3.19
N LYS A 323 1.59 -17.10 -2.73
CA LYS A 323 0.43 -16.86 -3.61
C LYS A 323 -0.31 -15.55 -3.35
N GLY A 324 -0.16 -14.93 -2.17
CA GLY A 324 -0.91 -13.71 -1.80
C GLY A 324 -0.09 -12.42 -1.81
N CYS A 325 1.13 -12.42 -1.26
CA CYS A 325 1.91 -11.20 -1.07
C CYS A 325 2.77 -10.85 -2.31
N LEU A 326 3.24 -11.89 -3.01
CA LEU A 326 3.88 -11.78 -4.33
C LEU A 326 2.86 -11.64 -5.47
N SER A 327 1.59 -12.01 -5.26
CA SER A 327 0.55 -11.81 -6.27
C SER A 327 -0.01 -10.38 -6.19
N GLY A 328 0.24 -9.62 -7.25
CA GLY A 328 -0.47 -8.40 -7.58
C GLY A 328 0.17 -7.08 -7.17
N LYS A 329 0.83 -6.95 -6.00
CA LYS A 329 1.33 -5.63 -5.52
C LYS A 329 2.76 -5.60 -4.97
N GLY A 330 3.26 -6.63 -4.30
CA GLY A 330 4.63 -6.66 -3.73
C GLY A 330 5.74 -6.52 -4.78
N ASN A 331 5.49 -6.95 -6.02
CA ASN A 331 6.46 -6.85 -7.11
C ASN A 331 6.58 -5.43 -7.68
N THR A 332 5.69 -4.50 -7.33
CA THR A 332 5.83 -3.07 -7.71
C THR A 332 6.81 -2.34 -6.80
N SER A 333 7.06 -2.85 -5.59
CA SER A 333 7.87 -2.21 -4.57
C SER A 333 9.32 -1.94 -4.99
N PRO A 334 10.02 -2.82 -5.75
CA PRO A 334 11.34 -2.51 -6.29
C PRO A 334 11.36 -1.27 -7.18
N LYS A 335 10.40 -1.14 -8.11
CA LYS A 335 10.30 0.05 -8.97
C LYS A 335 9.97 1.30 -8.16
N ARG A 336 9.06 1.18 -7.19
CA ARG A 336 8.66 2.29 -6.33
C ARG A 336 9.81 2.75 -5.44
N PHE A 337 10.57 1.83 -4.87
CA PHE A 337 11.76 2.14 -4.06
C PHE A 337 12.80 2.91 -4.87
N ALA A 338 13.02 2.46 -6.10
CA ALA A 338 13.94 3.10 -7.04
C ALA A 338 13.54 4.55 -7.38
N ASN A 339 12.24 4.83 -7.54
CA ASN A 339 11.76 6.09 -8.10
C ASN A 339 11.14 7.07 -7.08
N GLU A 340 10.57 6.59 -5.98
CA GLU A 340 10.06 7.44 -4.89
C GLU A 340 11.24 7.84 -4.01
N ASN A 341 11.42 9.12 -3.67
CA ASN A 341 12.57 9.56 -2.86
C ASN A 341 12.20 9.95 -1.43
N GLU A 342 10.97 10.36 -1.16
CA GLU A 342 10.59 11.00 0.10
C GLU A 342 9.60 10.21 0.95
N SER A 343 9.14 9.05 0.48
CA SER A 343 8.11 8.29 1.18
C SER A 343 8.60 7.68 2.49
N LEU A 344 7.79 7.77 3.56
CA LEU A 344 8.11 7.25 4.90
C LEU A 344 8.59 5.79 4.88
N TRP A 345 7.95 4.94 4.07
CA TRP A 345 8.33 3.53 3.95
C TRP A 345 9.74 3.37 3.37
N LYS A 346 10.13 4.17 2.37
CA LYS A 346 11.50 4.15 1.83
C LYS A 346 12.51 4.65 2.85
N GLN A 347 12.18 5.71 3.59
CA GLN A 347 13.07 6.24 4.63
C GLN A 347 13.36 5.19 5.71
N ILE A 348 12.33 4.47 6.15
CA ILE A 348 12.43 3.37 7.13
C ILE A 348 13.29 2.23 6.61
N ILE A 349 13.05 1.78 5.38
CA ILE A 349 13.88 0.75 4.74
C ILE A 349 15.34 1.21 4.59
N SER A 350 15.56 2.44 4.14
CA SER A 350 16.90 3.00 3.95
C SER A 350 17.64 3.14 5.27
N SER A 351 16.93 3.48 6.35
CA SER A 351 17.46 3.54 7.71
C SER A 351 17.89 2.16 8.24
N ASN A 352 17.10 1.12 7.94
CA ASN A 352 17.38 -0.25 8.40
C ASN A 352 18.50 -0.95 7.63
N TYR A 353 18.59 -0.72 6.32
CA TYR A 353 19.42 -1.54 5.44
C TYR A 353 20.52 -0.80 4.69
N ASP A 354 20.62 0.53 4.85
CA ASP A 354 21.39 1.43 3.99
C ASP A 354 21.01 1.34 2.50
N LEU A 355 21.42 2.34 1.74
CA LEU A 355 21.32 2.34 0.28
C LEU A 355 22.60 1.77 -0.35
N GLN A 356 22.44 1.05 -1.46
CA GLN A 356 23.56 0.78 -2.37
C GLN A 356 23.96 2.06 -3.11
N GLU A 357 25.16 2.06 -3.71
CA GLU A 357 25.59 3.12 -4.62
C GLU A 357 24.53 3.38 -5.69
N GLY A 358 24.24 4.66 -5.94
CA GLY A 358 23.15 5.11 -6.83
C GLY A 358 21.76 5.12 -6.19
N GLY A 359 21.59 4.58 -4.97
CA GLY A 359 20.34 4.68 -4.21
C GLY A 359 19.14 3.97 -4.84
N TRP A 360 19.36 3.06 -5.79
CA TRP A 360 18.30 2.34 -6.51
C TRP A 360 17.66 1.22 -5.70
N CYS A 361 18.41 0.64 -4.78
CA CYS A 361 17.96 -0.40 -3.88
C CYS A 361 18.73 -0.33 -2.55
N SER A 362 18.21 -1.03 -1.54
CA SER A 362 18.92 -1.17 -0.27
C SER A 362 20.13 -2.08 -0.40
N LYS A 363 21.10 -2.02 0.53
CA LYS A 363 22.16 -3.04 0.60
C LYS A 363 21.57 -4.42 0.85
N GLY A 364 22.27 -5.45 0.36
CA GLY A 364 21.90 -6.84 0.60
C GLY A 364 22.10 -7.20 2.06
N VAL A 365 21.17 -7.97 2.63
CA VAL A 365 21.20 -8.37 4.04
C VAL A 365 21.91 -9.71 4.16
N ARG A 366 23.05 -9.75 4.86
CA ARG A 366 23.79 -11.00 5.19
C ARG A 366 23.54 -11.47 6.62
N ASP A 367 22.64 -10.82 7.35
CA ASP A 367 22.38 -11.15 8.76
C ASP A 367 21.64 -12.48 8.92
N ARG A 368 22.01 -13.21 9.99
CA ARG A 368 21.42 -14.52 10.34
C ARG A 368 19.99 -14.43 10.89
N TYR A 369 19.48 -13.23 11.18
CA TYR A 369 18.19 -13.02 11.82
C TYR A 369 17.09 -12.58 10.84
N GLY A 370 15.96 -13.29 10.83
CA GLY A 370 14.66 -12.82 10.33
C GLY A 370 14.41 -12.91 8.82
N VAL A 371 13.24 -13.46 8.45
CA VAL A 371 12.67 -13.52 7.10
C VAL A 371 11.76 -12.31 6.87
N GLY A 372 12.33 -11.10 6.86
CA GLY A 372 11.55 -9.86 6.68
C GLY A 372 10.95 -9.74 5.27
N VAL A 373 9.77 -9.11 5.16
CA VAL A 373 9.08 -8.87 3.88
C VAL A 373 10.00 -8.14 2.90
N TRP A 374 10.71 -7.10 3.35
CA TRP A 374 11.64 -6.37 2.50
C TRP A 374 12.83 -7.22 2.06
N LYS A 375 13.35 -8.10 2.92
CA LYS A 375 14.45 -9.01 2.57
C LYS A 375 14.05 -9.95 1.43
N ALA A 376 12.82 -10.49 1.48
CA ALA A 376 12.29 -11.32 0.40
C ALA A 376 12.16 -10.53 -0.92
N ILE A 377 11.68 -9.28 -0.86
CA ILE A 377 11.61 -8.39 -2.03
C ILE A 377 13.02 -8.09 -2.56
N ARG A 378 13.97 -7.79 -1.68
CA ARG A 378 15.37 -7.46 -2.02
C ARG A 378 16.08 -8.63 -2.68
N ASN A 379 15.77 -9.88 -2.30
CA ASN A 379 16.32 -11.07 -2.94
C ASN A 379 15.88 -11.20 -4.41
N GLY A 380 14.72 -10.66 -4.78
CA GLY A 380 14.22 -10.61 -6.16
C GLY A 380 14.78 -9.44 -6.99
N TRP A 381 15.63 -8.59 -6.41
CA TRP A 381 16.12 -7.36 -7.07
C TRP A 381 16.85 -7.63 -8.38
N GLU A 382 17.78 -8.59 -8.43
CA GLU A 382 18.57 -8.84 -9.65
C GLU A 382 17.70 -9.31 -10.82
N SER A 383 16.72 -10.17 -10.53
CA SER A 383 15.74 -10.62 -11.53
C SER A 383 14.85 -9.49 -12.03
N PHE A 384 14.55 -8.50 -11.18
CA PHE A 384 13.82 -7.30 -11.56
C PHE A 384 14.70 -6.30 -12.34
N ARG A 385 15.96 -6.11 -11.92
CA ARG A 385 16.93 -5.20 -12.53
C ARG A 385 17.23 -5.59 -13.97
N SER A 386 17.38 -6.89 -14.27
CA SER A 386 17.68 -7.37 -15.63
C SER A 386 16.60 -6.99 -16.66
N HIS A 387 15.34 -6.90 -16.22
CA HIS A 387 14.19 -6.51 -17.04
C HIS A 387 13.87 -5.00 -16.97
N SER A 388 14.75 -4.21 -16.36
CA SER A 388 14.62 -2.77 -16.20
C SER A 388 15.70 -2.02 -16.98
N ARG A 389 15.43 -0.76 -17.33
CA ARG A 389 16.36 0.18 -17.97
C ARG A 389 16.36 1.48 -17.19
N PHE A 390 17.54 2.06 -16.96
CA PHE A 390 17.66 3.38 -16.35
C PHE A 390 17.43 4.47 -17.39
N ILE A 391 16.73 5.53 -16.99
CA ILE A 391 16.51 6.75 -17.76
C ILE A 391 17.30 7.83 -17.06
N VAL A 392 18.27 8.37 -17.78
CA VAL A 392 19.22 9.35 -17.28
C VAL A 392 18.57 10.73 -17.28
N GLY A 393 18.67 11.36 -16.14
CA GLY A 393 18.34 12.75 -15.86
C GLY A 393 19.60 13.51 -15.44
N ASP A 394 19.45 14.59 -14.68
CA ASP A 394 20.57 15.37 -14.13
C ASP A 394 21.02 14.92 -12.73
N ASP A 395 20.48 13.80 -12.25
CA ASP A 395 20.88 13.16 -11.01
C ASP A 395 22.21 12.39 -11.16
N THR A 396 22.89 12.14 -10.03
CA THR A 396 24.10 11.31 -9.96
C THR A 396 23.78 9.90 -9.44
N ARG A 397 22.84 9.20 -10.07
CA ARG A 397 22.42 7.85 -9.62
C ARG A 397 22.73 6.76 -10.63
N VAL A 398 22.81 7.07 -11.92
CA VAL A 398 23.16 6.09 -12.97
C VAL A 398 24.66 6.10 -13.22
N LYS A 399 25.30 4.92 -13.20
CA LYS A 399 26.71 4.75 -13.60
C LYS A 399 26.86 4.73 -15.11
N PHE A 400 27.80 5.52 -15.64
CA PHE A 400 28.02 5.67 -17.08
C PHE A 400 28.33 4.33 -17.75
N TRP A 401 29.31 3.58 -17.23
CA TRP A 401 29.76 2.33 -17.87
C TRP A 401 28.93 1.09 -17.51
N LYS A 402 28.57 0.97 -16.23
CA LYS A 402 28.08 -0.28 -15.64
C LYS A 402 26.56 -0.43 -15.67
N ASP A 403 25.81 0.67 -15.69
CA ASP A 403 24.36 0.62 -15.67
C ASP A 403 23.74 0.54 -17.06
N LEU A 404 22.55 -0.06 -17.09
CA LEU A 404 21.82 -0.34 -18.31
C LEU A 404 20.90 0.82 -18.68
N TRP A 405 21.50 1.90 -19.18
CA TRP A 405 20.78 3.10 -19.59
C TRP A 405 20.86 3.37 -21.10
N CYS A 406 21.96 2.96 -21.74
CA CYS A 406 22.14 3.01 -23.18
C CYS A 406 21.79 1.65 -23.81
N GLU A 407 20.74 1.59 -24.64
CA GLU A 407 20.30 0.37 -25.37
C GLU A 407 19.92 -0.86 -24.49
N ASN A 408 20.38 -2.06 -24.86
CA ASN A 408 20.01 -3.36 -24.29
C ASN A 408 21.15 -4.07 -23.54
N GLN A 409 22.37 -3.54 -23.57
CA GLN A 409 23.55 -4.02 -22.84
C GLN A 409 24.29 -2.85 -22.20
N SER A 410 25.18 -3.09 -21.24
CA SER A 410 25.96 -2.00 -20.62
C SER A 410 27.01 -1.45 -21.60
N LEU A 411 27.49 -0.22 -21.37
CA LEU A 411 28.57 0.34 -22.19
C LEU A 411 29.90 -0.40 -21.95
N GLU A 412 30.11 -0.95 -20.76
CA GLU A 412 31.24 -1.85 -20.46
C GLU A 412 31.25 -3.09 -21.37
N GLU A 413 30.09 -3.73 -21.56
CA GLU A 413 29.95 -4.89 -22.43
C GLU A 413 30.04 -4.53 -23.92
N ALA A 414 29.55 -3.35 -24.30
CA ALA A 414 29.58 -2.87 -25.69
C ALA A 414 30.96 -2.37 -26.13
N PHE A 415 31.72 -1.75 -25.22
CA PHE A 415 32.99 -1.09 -25.52
C PHE A 415 34.06 -1.44 -24.45
N PRO A 416 34.49 -2.72 -24.37
CA PRO A 416 35.41 -3.18 -23.32
C PRO A 416 36.79 -2.50 -23.40
N THR A 417 37.27 -2.17 -24.60
CA THR A 417 38.53 -1.43 -24.81
C THR A 417 38.45 -0.04 -24.19
N LEU A 418 37.42 0.73 -24.52
CA LEU A 418 37.20 2.08 -23.99
C LEU A 418 36.94 2.07 -22.47
N PHE A 419 36.21 1.07 -21.97
CA PHE A 419 36.01 0.89 -20.53
C PHE A 419 37.32 0.69 -19.78
N ASN A 420 38.22 -0.12 -20.31
CA ASN A 420 39.54 -0.34 -19.72
C ASN A 420 40.41 0.92 -19.71
N LEU A 421 40.24 1.78 -20.72
CA LEU A 421 40.94 3.07 -20.83
C LEU A 421 40.31 4.19 -20.01
N SER A 422 39.08 4.02 -19.52
CA SER A 422 38.37 5.05 -18.76
C SER A 422 39.11 5.41 -17.46
N VAL A 423 39.13 6.72 -17.13
CA VAL A 423 39.75 7.22 -15.89
C VAL A 423 38.99 6.73 -14.66
N ASN A 424 37.67 6.81 -14.70
CA ASN A 424 36.81 6.36 -13.63
C ASN A 424 35.78 5.35 -14.16
N LYS A 425 36.01 4.08 -13.85
CA LYS A 425 35.12 2.96 -14.21
C LYS A 425 33.79 3.00 -13.46
N ASP A 426 33.71 3.76 -12.36
CA ASP A 426 32.53 3.96 -11.53
C ASP A 426 31.95 5.38 -11.65
N SER A 427 32.30 6.10 -12.73
CA SER A 427 31.77 7.44 -13.02
C SER A 427 30.26 7.46 -13.19
N TRP A 428 29.65 8.56 -12.74
CA TRP A 428 28.23 8.82 -12.95
C TRP A 428 27.99 9.36 -14.35
N THR A 429 26.82 9.09 -14.91
CA THR A 429 26.48 9.57 -16.26
C THR A 429 26.48 11.10 -16.34
N ALA A 430 26.06 11.80 -15.28
CA ALA A 430 26.12 13.25 -15.19
C ALA A 430 27.56 13.82 -15.24
N GLU A 431 28.57 13.06 -14.78
CA GLU A 431 29.99 13.49 -14.85
C GLU A 431 30.58 13.38 -16.26
N ALA A 432 29.97 12.53 -17.10
CA ALA A 432 30.38 12.34 -18.49
C ALA A 432 29.72 13.34 -19.44
N TRP A 433 28.88 14.25 -18.92
CA TRP A 433 28.17 15.27 -19.66
C TRP A 433 28.73 16.66 -19.31
N GLU A 434 29.22 17.38 -20.32
CA GLU A 434 29.71 18.75 -20.19
C GLU A 434 28.70 19.70 -20.81
N GLU A 435 28.27 20.72 -20.05
CA GLU A 435 27.27 21.68 -20.50
C GLU A 435 27.95 22.99 -20.88
N ASP A 436 27.98 23.27 -22.18
CA ASP A 436 28.45 24.54 -22.71
C ASP A 436 27.23 25.44 -22.93
N GLY A 437 27.35 26.77 -22.77
CA GLY A 437 26.21 27.71 -22.78
C GLY A 437 25.30 27.73 -24.03
N VAL A 438 25.56 26.88 -25.03
CA VAL A 438 24.80 26.69 -26.28
C VAL A 438 24.13 25.30 -26.36
N GLY A 439 24.57 24.32 -25.55
CA GLY A 439 24.10 22.93 -25.51
C GLY A 439 25.08 22.03 -24.74
N GLY A 440 24.66 20.83 -24.35
CA GLY A 440 25.56 19.88 -23.69
C GLY A 440 26.15 18.84 -24.63
N SER A 441 27.33 18.31 -24.27
CA SER A 441 28.08 17.32 -25.02
C SER A 441 28.59 16.19 -24.13
N TRP A 442 28.78 15.01 -24.72
CA TRP A 442 29.33 13.85 -24.01
C TRP A 442 30.86 13.87 -24.09
N ALA A 443 31.52 13.93 -22.92
CA ALA A 443 32.98 14.02 -22.79
C ALA A 443 33.53 12.95 -21.83
N PRO A 444 33.51 11.65 -22.20
CA PRO A 444 34.10 10.61 -21.38
C PRO A 444 35.63 10.78 -21.27
N ARG A 445 36.18 10.66 -20.06
CA ARG A 445 37.62 10.84 -19.79
C ARG A 445 38.39 9.52 -19.85
N PHE A 446 39.53 9.52 -20.54
CA PHE A 446 40.43 8.37 -20.70
C PHE A 446 41.82 8.61 -20.08
N ASN A 447 42.45 7.54 -19.61
CA ASN A 447 43.75 7.58 -18.91
C ASN A 447 44.94 7.94 -19.82
N ARG A 448 44.75 7.89 -21.14
CA ARG A 448 45.76 8.25 -22.14
C ARG A 448 45.10 8.77 -23.40
N HIS A 449 45.91 9.36 -24.28
CA HIS A 449 45.51 9.64 -25.65
C HIS A 449 45.10 8.34 -26.36
N LEU A 450 44.08 8.44 -27.20
CA LEU A 450 43.54 7.35 -28.00
C LEU A 450 44.46 7.07 -29.18
N ASN A 451 44.68 5.79 -29.48
CA ASN A 451 45.40 5.40 -30.69
C ASN A 451 44.45 5.43 -31.89
N ASP A 452 44.99 5.49 -33.11
CA ASP A 452 44.20 5.60 -34.36
C ASP A 452 43.14 4.48 -34.49
N TRP A 453 43.46 3.26 -34.05
CA TRP A 453 42.53 2.11 -34.10
C TRP A 453 41.41 2.17 -33.04
N GLU A 454 41.53 3.01 -32.01
CA GLU A 454 40.52 3.21 -30.95
C GLU A 454 39.55 4.35 -31.28
N VAL A 455 39.93 5.26 -32.19
CA VAL A 455 39.10 6.40 -32.61
C VAL A 455 37.76 5.94 -33.19
N GLY A 456 37.76 4.87 -33.99
CA GLY A 456 36.53 4.29 -34.55
C GLY A 456 35.58 3.72 -33.49
N GLU A 457 36.10 3.20 -32.37
CA GLU A 457 35.25 2.78 -31.24
C GLU A 457 34.61 3.99 -30.54
N VAL A 458 35.35 5.10 -30.39
CA VAL A 458 34.84 6.33 -29.78
C VAL A 458 33.79 6.99 -30.67
N GLU A 459 33.98 7.04 -31.99
CA GLU A 459 32.95 7.51 -32.92
C GLU A 459 31.67 6.70 -32.81
N ASN A 460 31.77 5.37 -32.72
CA ASN A 460 30.62 4.49 -32.50
C ASN A 460 29.94 4.74 -31.15
N LEU A 461 30.71 4.97 -30.09
CA LEU A 461 30.17 5.34 -28.76
C LEU A 461 29.43 6.68 -28.82
N LEU A 462 30.07 7.73 -29.34
CA LEU A 462 29.47 9.06 -29.45
C LEU A 462 28.24 9.05 -30.38
N GLY A 463 28.26 8.27 -31.46
CA GLY A 463 27.10 8.09 -32.34
C GLY A 463 25.88 7.51 -31.60
N LYS A 464 26.10 6.62 -30.61
CA LYS A 464 25.02 6.11 -29.74
C LYS A 464 24.57 7.14 -28.70
N LEU A 465 25.48 7.96 -28.20
CA LEU A 465 25.22 8.94 -27.15
C LEU A 465 24.61 10.25 -27.67
N PHE A 466 24.93 10.66 -28.89
CA PHE A 466 24.52 11.94 -29.49
C PHE A 466 23.00 12.20 -29.46
N PRO A 467 22.11 11.21 -29.70
CA PRO A 467 20.67 11.41 -29.57
C PRO A 467 20.19 11.62 -28.13
N MET A 468 21.03 11.35 -27.13
CA MET A 468 20.71 11.42 -25.73
C MET A 468 21.13 12.78 -25.16
N THR A 469 20.20 13.44 -24.47
CA THR A 469 20.42 14.74 -23.83
C THR A 469 20.01 14.66 -22.38
N ILE A 470 20.90 15.10 -21.48
CA ILE A 470 20.56 15.27 -20.06
C ILE A 470 19.79 16.58 -19.91
N ARG A 471 18.58 16.50 -19.34
CA ARG A 471 17.74 17.68 -19.09
C ARG A 471 17.88 18.11 -17.64
N ARG A 472 18.20 19.38 -17.40
CA ARG A 472 18.19 19.98 -16.05
C ARG A 472 16.81 19.89 -15.40
N GLY A 473 16.79 19.57 -14.11
CA GLY A 473 15.61 19.43 -13.27
C GLY A 473 14.81 18.15 -13.50
N VAL A 474 15.41 17.12 -14.08
CA VAL A 474 14.75 15.83 -14.33
C VAL A 474 15.52 14.74 -13.61
N ASN A 475 14.91 14.15 -12.59
CA ASN A 475 15.54 13.09 -11.81
C ASN A 475 15.78 11.81 -12.62
N ASP A 476 16.81 11.07 -12.26
CA ASP A 476 17.08 9.73 -12.77
C ASP A 476 15.89 8.82 -12.42
N SER A 477 15.48 7.95 -13.36
CA SER A 477 14.36 7.03 -13.11
C SER A 477 14.54 5.64 -13.71
N LEU A 478 13.90 4.65 -13.09
CA LEU A 478 13.90 3.27 -13.56
C LEU A 478 12.64 2.96 -14.37
N ARG A 479 12.82 2.51 -15.63
CA ARG A 479 11.76 2.15 -16.57
C ARG A 479 11.70 0.63 -16.80
N TRP A 480 10.48 0.10 -16.96
CA TRP A 480 10.25 -1.32 -17.21
C TRP A 480 10.35 -1.65 -18.71
N LYS A 481 11.08 -2.70 -19.10
CA LYS A 481 11.32 -3.03 -20.53
C LYS A 481 10.18 -3.78 -21.20
N GLU A 482 9.45 -4.64 -20.48
CA GLU A 482 8.50 -5.58 -21.12
C GLU A 482 7.24 -4.91 -21.67
N ASN A 483 6.92 -3.68 -21.27
CA ASN A 483 5.74 -2.95 -21.76
C ASN A 483 6.17 -1.72 -22.57
N LYS A 484 5.52 -1.48 -23.72
CA LYS A 484 5.80 -0.34 -24.62
C LYS A 484 5.66 1.03 -23.95
N ASN A 485 4.78 1.15 -22.97
CA ASN A 485 4.55 2.38 -22.19
C ASN A 485 5.56 2.56 -21.03
N GLY A 486 6.50 1.62 -20.83
CA GLY A 486 7.49 1.67 -19.75
C GLY A 486 6.90 1.48 -18.35
N THR A 487 5.60 1.18 -18.23
CA THR A 487 4.96 0.98 -16.93
C THR A 487 5.18 -0.45 -16.47
N PHE A 488 5.44 -0.59 -15.18
CA PHE A 488 5.58 -1.91 -14.59
C PHE A 488 4.18 -2.48 -14.33
N SER A 489 3.96 -3.74 -14.72
CA SER A 489 2.79 -4.49 -14.27
C SER A 489 3.21 -5.85 -13.77
N VAL A 490 2.58 -6.30 -12.69
CA VAL A 490 2.85 -7.63 -12.12
C VAL A 490 2.58 -8.73 -13.14
N LYS A 491 1.55 -8.56 -13.98
CA LYS A 491 1.29 -9.46 -15.11
C LYS A 491 2.47 -9.56 -16.06
N SER A 492 3.06 -8.43 -16.49
CA SER A 492 4.21 -8.44 -17.39
C SER A 492 5.46 -9.06 -16.74
N PHE A 493 5.67 -8.85 -15.44
CA PHE A 493 6.79 -9.46 -14.71
C PHE A 493 6.67 -10.97 -14.59
N TYR A 494 5.49 -11.49 -14.19
CA TYR A 494 5.28 -12.93 -14.19
C TYR A 494 5.37 -13.52 -15.59
N SER A 495 4.88 -12.81 -16.61
CA SER A 495 5.00 -13.25 -18.00
C SER A 495 6.45 -13.32 -18.46
N SER A 496 7.32 -12.41 -18.01
CA SER A 496 8.75 -12.44 -18.35
C SER A 496 9.49 -13.57 -17.63
N LEU A 497 9.18 -13.80 -16.36
CA LEU A 497 9.68 -14.96 -15.59
C LEU A 497 9.19 -16.30 -16.16
N SER A 498 7.99 -16.35 -16.71
CA SER A 498 7.38 -17.56 -17.25
C SER A 498 7.67 -17.81 -18.74
N ARG A 499 8.56 -17.03 -19.39
CA ARG A 499 8.90 -17.24 -20.82
C ARG A 499 9.47 -18.62 -21.12
N GLY A 500 9.90 -19.39 -20.11
CA GLY A 500 10.31 -20.80 -20.21
C GLY A 500 9.24 -21.85 -19.88
N ILE A 501 8.05 -21.47 -19.39
CA ILE A 501 6.98 -22.41 -18.98
C ILE A 501 5.67 -21.95 -19.62
N LYS A 502 5.52 -22.18 -20.92
CA LYS A 502 4.22 -22.08 -21.59
C LYS A 502 3.75 -23.48 -21.96
N THR A 503 3.09 -24.16 -21.03
CA THR A 503 1.99 -25.04 -21.46
C THR A 503 0.80 -24.10 -21.73
N PRO A 504 0.23 -24.08 -22.94
CA PRO A 504 -0.93 -23.25 -23.21
C PRO A 504 -2.13 -23.81 -22.45
N PHE A 505 -2.38 -23.27 -21.26
CA PHE A 505 -3.62 -23.52 -20.54
C PHE A 505 -4.76 -22.78 -21.27
N SER A 506 -5.70 -23.51 -21.87
CA SER A 506 -6.84 -22.94 -22.56
C SER A 506 -7.88 -22.40 -21.57
N ALA A 507 -7.63 -21.20 -21.04
CA ALA A 507 -8.54 -20.53 -20.11
C ALA A 507 -9.98 -20.43 -20.65
N ARG A 508 -10.16 -20.35 -21.98
CA ARG A 508 -11.47 -20.37 -22.63
C ARG A 508 -12.25 -21.67 -22.36
N THR A 509 -11.60 -22.81 -22.20
CA THR A 509 -12.30 -24.09 -21.98
C THR A 509 -12.91 -24.18 -20.58
N ILE A 510 -12.30 -23.54 -19.58
CA ILE A 510 -12.70 -23.65 -18.17
C ILE A 510 -13.70 -22.55 -17.76
N TRP A 511 -13.53 -21.35 -18.31
CA TRP A 511 -14.30 -20.15 -17.93
C TRP A 511 -15.43 -19.83 -18.93
N MET A 512 -16.28 -20.81 -19.24
CA MET A 512 -17.42 -20.61 -20.13
C MET A 512 -18.64 -20.03 -19.39
N PRO A 513 -19.42 -19.12 -19.99
CA PRO A 513 -20.53 -18.41 -19.31
C PRO A 513 -21.64 -19.33 -18.77
N TRP A 514 -21.80 -20.52 -19.35
CA TRP A 514 -22.85 -21.48 -18.97
C TRP A 514 -22.40 -22.49 -17.91
N VAL A 515 -21.13 -22.51 -17.53
CA VAL A 515 -20.62 -23.44 -16.52
C VAL A 515 -20.77 -22.79 -15.13
N PRO A 516 -21.39 -23.47 -14.14
CA PRO A 516 -21.45 -22.95 -12.79
C PRO A 516 -20.06 -22.63 -12.24
N ILE A 517 -19.90 -21.46 -11.60
CA ILE A 517 -18.58 -20.95 -11.19
C ILE A 517 -17.79 -21.94 -10.32
N ARG A 518 -18.48 -22.74 -9.49
CA ARG A 518 -17.87 -23.79 -8.66
C ARG A 518 -17.21 -24.89 -9.51
N ALA A 519 -17.82 -25.26 -10.64
CA ALA A 519 -17.27 -26.25 -11.57
C ALA A 519 -16.09 -25.68 -12.37
N SER A 520 -16.15 -24.40 -12.78
CA SER A 520 -15.00 -23.72 -13.40
C SER A 520 -13.80 -23.64 -12.45
N PHE A 521 -14.02 -23.30 -11.18
CA PHE A 521 -12.94 -23.29 -10.18
C PHE A 521 -12.36 -24.69 -9.95
N PHE A 522 -13.20 -25.71 -9.85
CA PHE A 522 -12.75 -27.10 -9.73
C PHE A 522 -11.91 -27.54 -10.93
N GLY A 523 -12.39 -27.29 -12.16
CA GLY A 523 -11.65 -27.58 -13.39
C GLY A 523 -10.33 -26.82 -13.49
N TRP A 524 -10.29 -25.57 -13.03
CA TRP A 524 -9.07 -24.77 -12.96
C TRP A 524 -8.04 -25.37 -11.98
N GLU A 525 -8.44 -25.70 -10.74
CA GLU A 525 -7.55 -26.36 -9.78
C GLU A 525 -7.08 -27.72 -10.30
N ALA A 526 -7.94 -28.49 -10.97
CA ALA A 526 -7.59 -29.76 -11.62
C ALA A 526 -6.49 -29.58 -12.69
N ALA A 527 -6.65 -28.62 -13.60
CA ALA A 527 -5.73 -28.39 -14.70
C ALA A 527 -4.33 -27.91 -14.26
N TRP A 528 -4.24 -27.26 -13.10
CA TRP A 528 -2.96 -26.86 -12.50
C TRP A 528 -2.34 -27.94 -11.60
N SER A 529 -2.90 -29.15 -11.58
CA SER A 529 -2.52 -30.23 -10.67
C SER A 529 -2.61 -29.82 -9.20
N ARG A 530 -3.65 -29.05 -8.85
CA ARG A 530 -3.82 -28.43 -7.55
C ARG A 530 -4.95 -28.98 -6.68
N LEU A 531 -5.64 -30.04 -7.12
CA LEU A 531 -6.55 -30.79 -6.26
C LEU A 531 -5.79 -31.50 -5.12
N LEU A 532 -6.51 -31.78 -4.03
CA LEU A 532 -6.01 -32.48 -2.85
C LEU A 532 -6.12 -33.99 -3.04
N THR A 533 -5.32 -34.56 -3.93
CA THR A 533 -5.23 -36.01 -4.12
C THR A 533 -4.20 -36.63 -3.17
N THR A 534 -4.40 -37.91 -2.84
CA THR A 534 -3.55 -38.63 -1.88
C THR A 534 -2.08 -38.73 -2.33
N ASP A 535 -1.80 -38.83 -3.64
CA ASP A 535 -0.44 -38.75 -4.19
C ASP A 535 0.24 -37.42 -3.85
N ARG A 536 -0.53 -36.34 -3.82
CA ARG A 536 -0.04 -35.00 -3.53
C ARG A 536 0.17 -34.79 -2.03
N LEU A 537 -0.70 -35.33 -1.19
CA LEU A 537 -0.51 -35.35 0.26
C LEU A 537 0.78 -36.08 0.64
N LYS A 538 1.11 -37.20 -0.03
CA LYS A 538 2.41 -37.87 0.12
C LYS A 538 3.61 -36.97 -0.21
N ARG A 539 3.53 -36.19 -1.30
CA ARG A 539 4.58 -35.20 -1.65
C ARG A 539 4.72 -34.09 -0.61
N PHE A 540 3.69 -33.84 0.19
CA PHE A 540 3.73 -32.90 1.31
C PHE A 540 4.16 -33.54 2.64
N GLY A 541 4.66 -34.78 2.64
CA GLY A 541 5.21 -35.45 3.82
C GLY A 541 4.21 -36.25 4.64
N TRP A 542 2.99 -36.47 4.13
CA TRP A 542 1.97 -37.28 4.82
C TRP A 542 2.13 -38.77 4.49
N SER A 543 2.28 -39.61 5.52
CA SER A 543 2.40 -41.07 5.37
C SER A 543 1.02 -41.73 5.32
N ILE A 544 0.31 -41.56 4.21
CA ILE A 544 -1.04 -42.14 3.97
C ILE A 544 -0.93 -43.17 2.83
N PRO A 545 -1.59 -44.35 2.91
CA PRO A 545 -1.65 -45.28 1.78
C PRO A 545 -2.35 -44.64 0.58
N ASN A 546 -1.68 -44.59 -0.58
CA ASN A 546 -2.23 -43.98 -1.80
C ASN A 546 -3.17 -44.95 -2.49
N ARG A 547 -4.47 -44.81 -2.27
CA ARG A 547 -5.52 -45.51 -3.00
C ARG A 547 -6.66 -44.56 -3.30
N CYS A 548 -7.17 -44.60 -4.52
CA CYS A 548 -8.31 -43.82 -4.97
C CYS A 548 -9.52 -44.10 -4.09
N PHE A 549 -10.07 -43.06 -3.47
CA PHE A 549 -11.23 -43.18 -2.58
C PHE A 549 -12.47 -43.81 -3.27
N LEU A 550 -12.64 -43.56 -4.56
CA LEU A 550 -13.82 -43.99 -5.32
C LEU A 550 -13.73 -45.46 -5.78
N CYS A 551 -12.66 -45.84 -6.49
CA CYS A 551 -12.52 -47.19 -7.04
C CYS A 551 -11.78 -48.16 -6.11
N LYS A 552 -11.00 -47.66 -5.14
CA LYS A 552 -10.15 -48.42 -4.21
C LYS A 552 -9.08 -49.33 -4.83
N ASN A 553 -8.97 -49.34 -6.16
CA ASN A 553 -8.16 -50.28 -6.93
C ASN A 553 -6.84 -49.66 -7.42
N GLU A 554 -6.85 -48.38 -7.80
CA GLU A 554 -5.65 -47.67 -8.28
C GLU A 554 -5.20 -46.56 -7.33
N GLU A 555 -4.02 -46.00 -7.60
CA GLU A 555 -3.51 -44.83 -6.89
C GLU A 555 -4.33 -43.57 -7.16
N GLU A 556 -4.56 -42.77 -6.13
CA GLU A 556 -5.31 -41.52 -6.25
C GLU A 556 -4.41 -40.42 -6.81
N THR A 557 -4.46 -40.26 -8.13
CA THR A 557 -3.88 -39.11 -8.84
C THR A 557 -4.99 -38.27 -9.45
N ILE A 558 -4.70 -37.01 -9.79
CA ILE A 558 -5.67 -36.12 -10.44
C ILE A 558 -6.14 -36.72 -11.78
N TYR A 559 -5.21 -37.31 -12.54
CA TYR A 559 -5.52 -37.98 -13.80
C TYR A 559 -6.41 -39.19 -13.59
N HIS A 560 -6.09 -40.05 -12.61
CA HIS A 560 -6.95 -41.19 -12.30
C HIS A 560 -8.34 -40.70 -11.85
N LEU A 561 -8.41 -39.83 -10.85
CA LEU A 561 -9.67 -39.38 -10.26
C LEU A 561 -10.64 -38.75 -11.29
N ILE A 562 -10.12 -37.97 -12.24
CA ILE A 562 -10.95 -37.21 -13.20
C ILE A 562 -11.14 -37.96 -14.52
N LEU A 563 -10.08 -38.57 -15.06
CA LEU A 563 -10.09 -39.08 -16.44
C LEU A 563 -10.19 -40.59 -16.54
N PHE A 564 -9.67 -41.36 -15.57
CA PHE A 564 -9.51 -42.81 -15.71
C PHE A 564 -10.27 -43.64 -14.66
N CYS A 565 -10.78 -43.02 -13.60
CA CYS A 565 -11.55 -43.69 -12.57
C CYS A 565 -12.91 -44.11 -13.14
N GLU A 566 -13.14 -45.43 -13.18
CA GLU A 566 -14.38 -46.01 -13.70
C GLU A 566 -15.62 -45.48 -12.98
N LYS A 567 -15.52 -45.25 -11.65
CA LYS A 567 -16.61 -44.71 -10.84
C LYS A 567 -16.89 -43.23 -11.12
N THR A 568 -15.88 -42.43 -11.44
CA THR A 568 -16.07 -41.02 -11.82
C THR A 568 -16.69 -40.89 -13.21
N ARG A 569 -16.35 -41.77 -14.16
CA ARG A 569 -16.92 -41.75 -15.52
C ARG A 569 -18.42 -42.11 -15.57
N MET A 570 -18.95 -42.70 -14.51
CA MET A 570 -20.36 -43.09 -14.40
C MET A 570 -21.25 -42.02 -13.75
N LEU A 571 -20.66 -40.97 -13.18
CA LEU A 571 -21.34 -39.81 -12.58
C LEU A 571 -21.47 -38.69 -13.61
#